data_AF-A0A955N0P6-F1
#
_entry.id   AF-A0A955N0P6-F1
#
_cell.length_a   1.000
_cell.length_b   1.000
_cell.length_c   1.000
_cell.angle_alpha   90.00
_cell.angle_beta   90.00
_cell.angle_gamma   90.00
#
_symmetry.space_group_name_H-M   'P 1'
#
loop_
_entity.id
_entity.type
_entity.pdbx_description
1 polymer ?
#
loop_
_entity_poly.entity_id
_entity_poly.type
_entity_poly.pdbx_seq_one_letter_code
_entity_poly.pdbx_strand_id
1 'polypeptide(L)' 'MKDEQFEELLASVREGGKILRGEMEPSRAFQFPDPNVKAIREDIGISQSTFAALIGVSLRTLPNWEQGHRQ' A
#
# COMPACT_ATOMS: atom_id res chain seq x y z
N MET A 1 -9.04 -28.45 -5.36
CA MET A 1 -8.03 -28.03 -4.38
C MET A 1 -7.70 -29.24 -3.52
N LYS A 2 -6.44 -29.48 -3.17
CA LYS A 2 -6.09 -30.60 -2.28
C LYS A 2 -6.41 -30.19 -0.84
N ASP A 3 -6.91 -31.12 -0.02
CA ASP A 3 -7.31 -30.83 1.36
C ASP A 3 -6.16 -30.22 2.19
N GLU A 4 -4.94 -30.70 1.97
CA GLU A 4 -3.72 -30.18 2.62
C GLU A 4 -3.48 -28.70 2.34
N GLN A 5 -3.69 -28.26 1.10
CA GLN A 5 -3.51 -26.85 0.71
C GLN A 5 -4.59 -25.96 1.32
N PHE A 6 -5.80 -26.50 1.52
CA PHE A 6 -6.90 -25.78 2.13
C PHE A 6 -6.66 -25.60 3.64
N GLU A 7 -6.19 -26.64 4.32
CA GLU A 7 -5.84 -26.55 5.74
C GLU A 7 -4.66 -25.61 5.99
N GLU A 8 -3.64 -25.63 5.14
CA GLU A 8 -2.52 -24.68 5.19
C GLU A 8 -3.00 -23.23 5.04
N LEU A 9 -3.94 -22.99 4.12
CA LEU A 9 -4.52 -21.66 3.94
C LEU A 9 -5.34 -21.23 5.16
N LEU A 10 -6.16 -22.12 5.73
CA LEU A 10 -6.92 -21.83 6.95
C LEU A 10 -6.02 -21.52 8.14
N ALA A 11 -4.91 -22.26 8.29
CA ALA A 11 -3.91 -21.97 9.32
C ALA A 11 -3.31 -20.57 9.13
N SER A 12 -2.91 -20.23 7.90
CA SER A 12 -2.33 -18.91 7.56
C SER A 12 -3.30 -17.75 7.85
N VAL A 13 -4.60 -17.93 7.55
CA VAL A 13 -5.62 -16.90 7.84
C VAL A 13 -5.80 -16.70 9.35
N ARG A 14 -5.82 -17.79 10.13
CA ARG A 14 -5.91 -17.73 11.60
C ARG A 14 -4.70 -17.03 12.20
N GLU A 15 -3.51 -17.31 11.69
CA GLU A 15 -2.26 -16.65 12.09
C GLU A 15 -2.30 -15.15 11.78
N GLY A 16 -2.68 -14.78 10.55
CA GLY A 16 -2.86 -13.38 10.15
C GLY A 16 -3.86 -12.63 11.05
N GLY A 17 -4.94 -13.29 11.46
CA GLY A 17 -5.90 -12.71 12.40
C GLY A 17 -5.31 -12.43 13.79
N LYS A 18 -4.45 -13.32 14.30
CA LYS A 18 -3.75 -13.10 15.59
C LYS A 18 -2.75 -11.95 15.50
N ILE A 19 -2.01 -11.88 14.39
CA ILE A 19 -1.07 -10.78 14.11
C ILE A 19 -1.80 -9.44 14.07
N LEU A 20 -2.93 -9.35 13.36
CA LEU A 20 -3.73 -8.13 13.29
C LEU A 20 -4.27 -7.67 14.66
N ARG A 21 -4.55 -8.60 15.58
CA ARG A 21 -4.99 -8.30 16.95
C ARG A 21 -3.84 -8.06 17.94
N GLY A 22 -2.59 -8.20 17.51
CA GLY A 22 -1.42 -8.07 18.39
C GLY A 22 -1.22 -9.24 19.36
N GLU A 23 -1.86 -10.38 19.11
CA GLU A 23 -1.72 -11.62 19.91
C GLU A 23 -0.49 -12.44 19.51
N MET A 24 0.13 -12.11 18.38
CA MET A 24 1.28 -12.80 17.81
C MET A 24 2.11 -11.82 16.97
N GLU A 25 3.43 -11.90 17.06
CA GLU A 25 4.34 -11.11 16.23
C GLU A 25 4.45 -11.72 14.82
N PRO A 26 4.47 -10.91 13.75
CA PRO A 26 4.71 -11.41 12.40
C PRO A 26 6.14 -11.93 12.26
N SER A 27 6.34 -12.98 11.46
CA SER A 27 7.68 -13.51 11.16
C SER A 27 8.60 -12.49 10.50
N ARG A 28 8.02 -11.53 9.76
CA ARG A 28 8.71 -10.41 9.11
C ARG A 28 7.74 -9.26 8.92
N ALA A 29 8.24 -8.05 9.11
CA ALA A 29 7.50 -6.82 8.83
C ALA A 29 8.37 -5.91 7.95
N PHE A 30 7.75 -5.27 6.96
CA PHE A 30 8.37 -4.26 6.13
C PHE A 30 7.60 -2.97 6.32
N GLN A 31 8.30 -1.91 6.74
CA GLN A 31 7.76 -0.58 6.80
C GLN A 31 8.23 0.19 5.57
N PHE A 32 7.27 0.71 4.81
CA PHE A 32 7.55 1.59 3.69
C PHE A 32 7.19 3.01 4.12
N PRO A 33 8.15 3.96 4.08
CA PRO A 33 7.81 5.35 4.34
C PRO A 33 6.84 5.87 3.29
N ASP A 34 6.02 6.85 3.67
CA ASP A 34 5.13 7.51 2.72
C ASP A 34 5.94 8.09 1.54
N PRO A 35 5.58 7.76 0.29
CA PRO A 35 6.29 8.29 -0.87
C PRO A 35 6.11 9.80 -0.95
N ASN A 36 7.20 10.53 -1.17
CA ASN A 36 7.15 11.94 -1.54
C ASN A 36 6.67 12.07 -2.99
N VAL A 37 5.35 12.14 -3.17
CA VAL A 37 4.69 12.15 -4.48
C VAL A 37 5.15 13.34 -5.32
N LYS A 38 5.40 14.49 -4.68
CA LYS A 38 5.88 15.70 -5.35
C LYS A 38 7.27 15.48 -5.94
N ALA A 39 8.19 14.93 -5.14
CA ALA A 39 9.55 14.65 -5.61
C ALA A 39 9.55 13.66 -6.77
N ILE A 40 8.72 12.62 -6.73
CA ILE A 40 8.59 11.64 -7.83
C ILE A 40 8.09 12.33 -9.10
N ARG A 41 7.06 13.18 -9.01
CA ARG A 41 6.54 13.91 -10.18
C ARG A 41 7.59 14.85 -10.76
N GLU A 42 8.31 15.56 -9.91
CA GLU A 42 9.34 16.53 -10.31
C GLU A 42 10.55 15.85 -10.97
N ASP A 43 10.95 14.68 -10.47
CA ASP A 43 12.02 13.87 -11.08
C ASP A 43 11.68 13.42 -12.51
N ILE A 44 10.40 13.09 -12.75
CA ILE A 44 9.89 12.74 -14.09
C ILE A 44 9.71 13.99 -14.97
N GLY A 45 9.63 15.19 -14.39
CA GLY A 45 9.54 16.46 -15.12
C GLY A 45 8.19 16.73 -15.79
N ILE A 46 7.09 16.12 -15.29
CA ILE A 46 5.75 16.26 -15.86
C ILE A 46 4.80 17.10 -15.01
N SER A 47 3.75 17.60 -15.67
CA SER A 47 2.69 18.38 -15.00
C SER A 47 1.86 17.52 -14.06
N GLN A 48 1.17 18.16 -13.12
CA GLN A 48 0.23 17.47 -12.22
C GLN A 48 -0.90 16.76 -12.97
N SER A 49 -1.41 17.32 -14.07
CA SER A 49 -2.47 16.69 -14.86
C SER A 49 -2.00 15.43 -15.56
N THR A 50 -0.81 15.47 -16.18
CA THR A 50 -0.20 14.29 -16.80
C THR A 50 0.13 13.23 -15.75
N PHE A 51 0.68 13.62 -14.60
CA PHE A 51 1.02 12.70 -13.53
C PHE A 51 -0.22 12.05 -12.89
N ALA A 52 -1.29 12.81 -12.66
CA ALA A 52 -2.55 12.29 -12.15
C ALA A 52 -3.17 11.26 -13.10
N ALA A 53 -3.15 11.53 -14.40
CA ALA A 53 -3.61 10.59 -15.43
C ALA A 53 -2.74 9.31 -15.46
N LEU A 54 -1.42 9.45 -15.29
CA LEU A 54 -0.49 8.31 -15.29
C LEU A 54 -0.75 7.33 -14.13
N ILE A 55 -1.01 7.86 -12.93
CA ILE A 55 -1.20 7.04 -11.72
C ILE A 55 -2.67 6.70 -11.44
N GLY A 56 -3.60 7.14 -12.30
CA GLY A 56 -5.02 6.80 -12.22
C GLY A 56 -5.79 7.53 -11.11
N VAL A 57 -5.42 8.77 -10.77
CA VAL A 57 -6.13 9.59 -9.78
C VAL A 57 -6.70 10.85 -10.40
N SER A 58 -7.69 11.45 -9.73
CA SER A 58 -8.20 12.76 -10.17
C SER A 58 -7.16 13.86 -9.94
N LEU A 59 -7.16 14.89 -10.80
CA LEU A 59 -6.30 16.06 -10.61
C LEU A 59 -6.53 16.74 -9.26
N ARG A 60 -7.75 16.66 -8.70
CA ARG A 60 -8.11 17.20 -7.39
C ARG A 60 -7.49 16.41 -6.23
N THR A 61 -7.17 15.13 -6.44
CA THR A 61 -6.61 14.23 -5.42
C THR A 61 -5.09 14.40 -5.28
N LEU A 62 -4.41 14.73 -6.38
CA LEU A 62 -2.95 14.79 -6.41
C LEU A 62 -2.34 15.82 -5.44
N PRO A 63 -2.89 17.05 -5.25
CA PRO A 63 -2.35 18.00 -4.29
C PRO A 63 -2.34 17.47 -2.84
N ASN A 64 -3.38 16.74 -2.43
CA ASN A 64 -3.44 16.14 -1.10
C ASN A 64 -2.32 15.10 -0.92
N TRP A 65 -2.09 14.29 -1.96
CA TRP A 65 -1.01 13.31 -1.96
C TRP A 65 0.38 13.95 -1.95
N GLU A 66 0.58 15.05 -2.67
CA GLU A 66 1.84 15.82 -2.66
C GLU A 66 2.11 16.47 -1.29
N GLN A 67 1.08 16.70 -0.49
CA GLN A 67 1.19 17.24 0.88
C GLN A 67 1.29 16.14 1.95
N GLY A 68 1.29 14.86 1.56
CA GLY A 68 1.34 13.72 2.50
C GLY A 68 -0.01 13.35 3.11
N HIS A 69 -1.09 14.01 2.71
CA HIS A 69 -2.45 13.66 3.12
C HIS A 69 -3.04 12.66 2.11
N ARG A 70 -2.70 11.37 2.28
CA ARG A 70 -3.43 10.27 1.61
C ARG A 70 -4.65 9.92 2.47
N GLN A 71 -5.76 10.62 2.25
CA GLN A 71 -7.07 10.22 2.77
C GLN A 71 -7.78 9.33 1.77
#